data_AF-A0A6V7M3E3-F1
#
_entry.id   AF-A0A6V7M3E3-F1
#
_cell.length_a   1.000
_cell.length_b   1.000
_cell.length_c   1.000
_cell.angle_alpha   90.00
_cell.angle_beta   90.00
_cell.angle_gamma   90.00
#
_symmetry.space_group_name_H-M   'P 1'
#
loop_
_entity.id
_entity.type
_entity.pdbx_description
1 polymer ?
#
loop_
_entity_poly.entity_id
_entity_poly.type
_entity_poly.pdbx_seq_one_letter_code
_entity_poly.pdbx_strand_id
1 'polypeptide(L)' 'PRKLLPKFKTDEPVCPEGKLQCAGGECIDKELFCNGKPDCKDESDENAC' A
#
# COMPACT_ATOMS: atom_id res chain seq x y z
N PRO A 1 13.09 -27.36 -4.62
CA PRO A 1 12.08 -26.70 -3.76
C PRO A 1 12.27 -25.18 -3.72
N ARG A 2 11.43 -24.42 -4.45
CA ARG A 2 11.44 -22.95 -4.40
C ARG A 2 11.04 -22.51 -3.00
N LYS A 3 11.97 -21.95 -2.24
CA LYS A 3 11.72 -21.34 -0.94
C LYS A 3 10.93 -20.05 -1.20
N LEU A 4 9.66 -20.03 -0.83
CA LEU A 4 8.89 -18.79 -0.73
C LEU A 4 9.47 -18.03 0.47
N LEU A 5 10.29 -17.02 0.19
CA LEU A 5 10.69 -16.05 1.22
C LEU A 5 9.50 -15.11 1.46
N PRO A 6 9.18 -14.79 2.73
CA PRO A 6 8.14 -13.82 3.04
C PRO A 6 8.50 -12.47 2.40
N LYS A 7 7.54 -11.90 1.66
CA LYS A 7 7.69 -10.66 0.88
C LYS A 7 7.80 -9.43 1.78
N PHE A 8 8.89 -9.32 2.54
CA PHE A 8 9.26 -8.11 3.28
C PHE A 8 10.18 -7.16 2.47
N LYS A 9 10.53 -7.56 1.25
CA LYS A 9 10.95 -6.67 0.16
C LYS A 9 10.59 -7.35 -1.16
N THR A 10 9.51 -6.95 -1.81
CA THR A 10 9.35 -7.24 -3.23
C THR A 10 10.19 -6.26 -4.03
N ASP A 11 10.98 -6.80 -4.96
CA ASP A 11 11.69 -6.08 -6.02
C ASP A 11 10.73 -5.34 -6.97
N GLU A 12 9.44 -5.69 -6.89
CA GLU A 12 8.32 -4.95 -7.44
C GLU A 12 7.65 -4.18 -6.29
N PRO A 13 7.79 -2.85 -6.24
CA PRO A 13 6.90 -2.03 -5.44
C PRO A 13 5.47 -2.44 -5.82
N VAL A 14 4.64 -2.88 -4.85
CA VAL A 14 3.25 -3.26 -5.17
C VAL A 14 2.52 -2.08 -5.81
N CYS A 15 2.97 -0.88 -5.45
CA CYS A 15 2.61 0.38 -6.06
C CYS A 15 3.87 1.12 -6.51
N PRO A 16 3.84 1.89 -7.62
CA PRO A 16 4.96 2.70 -8.09
C PRO A 16 5.64 3.52 -7.00
N GLU A 17 6.89 3.92 -7.23
CA GLU A 17 7.59 4.82 -6.30
C GLU A 17 6.76 6.10 -6.06
N GLY A 18 6.55 6.44 -4.78
CA GLY A 18 5.67 7.55 -4.38
C GLY A 18 4.21 7.15 -4.13
N LYS A 19 3.83 5.88 -4.34
CA LYS A 19 2.51 5.35 -4.02
C LYS A 19 2.56 4.35 -2.87
N LEU A 20 1.50 4.31 -2.07
CA LEU A 20 1.29 3.38 -0.97
C LEU A 20 0.17 2.41 -1.30
N GLN A 21 0.34 1.17 -0.86
CA GLN A 21 -0.65 0.14 -1.04
C GLN A 21 -1.67 0.17 0.09
N CYS A 22 -2.94 0.35 -0.26
CA CYS A 22 -4.08 0.12 0.60
C CYS A 22 -4.12 -1.33 1.09
N ALA A 23 -4.75 -1.58 2.24
CA ALA A 23 -4.96 -2.95 2.71
C ALA A 23 -5.80 -3.80 1.72
N GLY A 24 -6.71 -3.15 0.97
CA GLY A 24 -7.47 -3.75 -0.13
C GLY A 24 -6.67 -4.09 -1.39
N GLY A 25 -5.39 -3.72 -1.44
CA GLY A 25 -4.51 -3.97 -2.57
C GLY A 25 -4.49 -2.89 -3.65
N GLU A 26 -5.20 -1.79 -3.44
CA GLU A 26 -5.17 -0.61 -4.30
C GLU A 26 -3.93 0.25 -4.04
N CYS A 27 -3.55 1.08 -5.01
CA CYS A 27 -2.36 1.92 -4.94
C CYS A 27 -2.73 3.40 -5.03
N ILE A 28 -2.55 4.12 -3.93
CA ILE A 28 -2.82 5.55 -3.84
C ILE A 28 -1.51 6.33 -3.68
N ASP A 29 -1.51 7.63 -3.94
CA ASP A 29 -0.33 8.46 -3.70
C ASP A 29 0.00 8.53 -2.21
N LYS A 30 1.29 8.56 -1.88
CA LYS A 30 1.76 8.67 -0.49
C LYS A 30 1.23 9.93 0.20
N GLU A 31 1.00 10.99 -0.56
CA GLU A 31 0.42 12.25 -0.08
C GLU A 31 -1.07 12.13 0.27
N LEU A 32 -1.74 11.10 -0.25
CA LEU A 32 -3.13 10.81 0.07
C LEU A 32 -3.27 9.95 1.34
N PHE A 33 -2.18 9.36 1.79
CA PHE A 33 -2.18 8.53 2.99
C PHE A 33 -2.18 9.42 4.25
N CYS A 34 -3.11 9.18 5.18
CA CYS A 34 -3.38 10.03 6.35
C CYS A 34 -3.63 11.50 6.01
N ASN A 35 -4.32 11.78 4.90
CA ASN A 35 -4.62 13.15 4.48
C ASN A 35 -5.93 13.70 5.10
N GLY A 36 -6.64 12.89 5.90
CA GLY A 36 -7.93 13.22 6.50
C GLY A 36 -9.14 12.87 5.61
N LYS A 37 -8.93 12.16 4.48
CA LYS A 37 -9.95 11.72 3.54
C LYS A 37 -9.68 10.28 3.13
N PRO A 38 -10.71 9.41 3.12
CA PRO A 38 -10.54 8.05 2.66
C PRO A 38 -10.37 8.05 1.13
N ASP A 39 -9.14 7.85 0.68
CA ASP A 39 -8.77 7.66 -0.72
C ASP A 39 -8.71 6.17 -1.06
N CYS A 40 -8.37 5.28 -0.11
CA CYS A 40 -8.56 3.84 -0.30
C CYS A 40 -10.04 3.46 -0.25
N LYS A 41 -10.44 2.51 -1.10
CA LYS A 41 -11.79 1.92 -1.08
C LYS A 41 -12.18 1.27 0.26
N ASP A 42 -11.19 0.75 0.97
CA ASP A 42 -11.31 0.17 2.31
C ASP A 42 -10.90 1.16 3.41
N GLU A 43 -10.79 2.47 3.09
CA GLU A 43 -10.46 3.57 4.02
C GLU A 43 -9.22 3.29 4.90
N SER A 44 -8.36 2.40 4.41
CA SER A 44 -7.23 1.84 5.15
C SER A 44 -6.06 2.80 5.20
N ASP A 45 -5.98 3.72 4.25
CA ASP A 45 -5.07 4.86 4.26
C ASP A 45 -5.31 5.83 5.41
N GLU A 46 -6.55 5.95 5.88
CA GLU A 46 -6.91 6.81 7.02
C GLU A 46 -6.99 6.02 8.33
N ASN A 47 -7.35 4.73 8.26
CA ASN A 47 -7.45 3.86 9.42
C ASN A 47 -6.09 3.30 9.89
N ALA A 48 -5.07 3.27 9.01
CA ALA A 48 -3.73 2.73 9.32
C ALA A 48 -2.63 3.78 9.18
N CYS A 49 -2.85 4.95 9.77
CA CYS A 49 -1.79 5.86 10.19
C CYS A 49 -1.09 5.33 11.47
#